data_AF-A0A2V7TNM0-F1
#
_entry.id   AF-A0A2V7TNM0-F1
#
_cell.length_a   1.000
_cell.length_b   1.000
_cell.length_c   1.000
_cell.angle_alpha   90.00
_cell.angle_beta   90.00
_cell.angle_gamma   90.00
#
_symmetry.space_group_name_H-M   'P 1'
#
loop_
_entity.id
_entity.type
_entity.pdbx_description
1 polymer ?
#
loop_
_entity_poly.entity_id
_entity_poly.type
_entity_poly.pdbx_seq_one_letter_code
_entity_poly.pdbx_strand_id
1 'polypeptide(L)'
;AAWAHFLETRRREKMRREVIKKHSLKEKDAPGSDSLPRFRKVKAAPAGEGEELADLPLRASPANAPAQRPLPFSAPEPELKEEEEESAEPKESKRKKAPAPTVRGNYVLPPASILDEARSSGTLDKARLFEKAKTLQAKSGEFGVMGNVVEIHPGPVVTTYEFKPDAGVKYSKIVGLADDLALALEAESIRIDRSETIYLREIMESETFRGSTSRLTLGLGKTVSGDTYVTDLTAMPHLLIAGSTGTGKSVGLNCMIASILLRATPDEVRLILIDPKRLELGVYEDIPHLLTPVVTDAKIASNVLKWAVGEMERRIRRLASEGVRNIEQFNNLVRAEGGDRTTTNGNGEDEELKPLHYIVIVID
;
A
#
# COMPACT_ATOMS: atom_id res chain seq x y z
N ALA A 1 -2.42 39.36 31.72
CA ALA A 1 -2.26 38.24 30.77
C ALA A 1 -1.38 37.10 31.33
N ALA A 2 -0.12 37.35 31.72
CA ALA A 2 0.80 36.30 32.18
C ALA A 2 0.37 35.55 33.47
N TRP A 3 -0.30 36.23 34.41
CA TRP A 3 -0.72 35.62 35.68
C TRP A 3 -1.91 34.64 35.52
N ALA A 4 -2.79 34.89 34.56
CA ALA A 4 -3.90 33.98 34.22
C ALA A 4 -3.38 32.70 33.55
N HIS A 5 -2.42 32.84 32.62
CA HIS A 5 -1.74 31.71 31.99
C HIS A 5 -1.02 30.82 33.02
N PHE A 6 -0.35 31.44 33.99
CA PHE A 6 0.33 30.71 35.09
C PHE A 6 -0.64 29.87 35.94
N LEU A 7 -1.79 30.44 36.32
CA LEU A 7 -2.83 29.73 37.08
C LEU A 7 -3.44 28.56 36.29
N GLU A 8 -3.60 28.72 34.98
CA GLU A 8 -4.15 27.71 34.10
C GLU A 8 -3.19 26.53 33.89
N THR A 9 -1.88 26.81 33.72
CA THR A 9 -0.84 25.76 33.72
C THR A 9 -0.83 24.96 35.01
N ARG A 10 -0.95 25.60 36.17
CA ARG A 10 -0.99 24.89 37.45
C ARG A 10 -2.24 24.04 37.64
N ARG A 11 -3.41 24.50 37.16
CA ARG A 11 -4.64 23.69 37.17
C ARG A 11 -4.49 22.45 36.29
N ARG A 12 -3.86 22.59 35.12
CA ARG A 12 -3.62 21.50 34.17
C ARG A 12 -2.63 20.46 34.71
N GLU A 13 -1.56 20.91 35.38
CA GLU A 13 -0.62 20.02 36.07
C GLU A 13 -1.26 19.27 37.24
N LYS A 14 -2.13 19.93 38.01
CA LYS A 14 -2.85 19.29 39.12
C LYS A 14 -3.80 18.20 38.62
N MET A 15 -4.58 18.46 37.56
CA MET A 15 -5.42 17.46 36.93
C MET A 15 -4.60 16.30 36.35
N ARG A 16 -3.46 16.57 35.72
CA ARG A 16 -2.58 15.52 35.18
C ARG A 16 -2.05 14.60 36.29
N ARG A 17 -1.67 15.15 37.45
CA ARG A 17 -1.23 14.36 38.62
C ARG A 17 -2.36 13.54 39.22
N GLU A 18 -3.58 14.05 39.27
CA GLU A 18 -4.75 13.30 39.76
C GLU A 18 -5.15 12.14 38.83
N VAL A 19 -5.06 12.34 37.52
CA VAL A 19 -5.29 11.28 36.52
C VAL A 19 -4.23 10.18 36.64
N ILE A 20 -2.95 10.55 36.72
CA ILE A 20 -1.85 9.57 36.91
C ILE A 20 -2.04 8.79 38.22
N LYS A 21 -2.43 9.46 39.31
CA LYS A 21 -2.70 8.80 40.60
C LYS A 21 -3.87 7.81 40.49
N LYS A 22 -4.96 8.18 39.80
CA LYS A 22 -6.10 7.28 39.54
C LYS A 22 -5.71 6.05 38.72
N HIS A 23 -4.89 6.20 37.69
CA HIS A 23 -4.44 5.06 36.88
C HIS A 23 -3.47 4.15 37.65
N SER A 24 -2.58 4.70 38.48
CA SER A 24 -1.66 3.91 39.31
C SER A 24 -2.34 3.13 40.44
N LEU A 25 -3.50 3.60 40.92
CA LEU A 25 -4.30 2.89 41.92
C LEU A 25 -5.15 1.80 41.26
N LYS A 26 -5.62 2.03 40.03
CA LYS A 26 -6.43 1.07 39.27
C LYS A 26 -5.63 -0.16 38.79
N GLU A 27 -4.31 -0.02 38.61
CA GLU A 27 -3.40 -1.16 38.36
C GLU A 27 -3.15 -2.03 39.60
N LYS A 28 -3.37 -1.52 40.81
CA LYS A 28 -3.14 -2.28 42.06
C LYS A 28 -4.33 -3.13 42.51
N ASP A 29 -5.54 -2.84 42.00
CA ASP A 29 -6.80 -3.48 42.43
C ASP A 29 -7.35 -4.53 41.44
N ALA A 30 -6.57 -4.99 40.46
CA ALA A 30 -6.98 -6.05 39.55
C ALA A 30 -6.64 -7.46 40.11
N PRO A 31 -7.62 -8.37 40.32
CA PRO A 31 -7.34 -9.71 40.83
C PRO A 31 -6.96 -10.69 39.71
N GLY A 32 -5.83 -11.38 39.89
CA GLY A 32 -5.56 -12.72 39.35
C GLY A 32 -5.11 -12.85 37.89
N SER A 33 -3.79 -12.90 37.68
CA SER A 33 -3.21 -13.68 36.58
C SER A 33 -1.95 -14.40 37.08
N ASP A 34 -2.18 -15.54 37.74
CA ASP A 34 -1.13 -16.51 38.02
C ASP A 34 -1.04 -17.44 36.80
N SER A 35 -0.16 -17.11 35.85
CA SER A 35 0.44 -18.03 34.85
C SER A 35 1.09 -17.28 33.68
N LEU A 36 2.26 -16.68 33.89
CA LEU A 36 3.23 -16.46 32.80
C LEU A 36 4.67 -16.70 33.32
N PRO A 37 5.52 -17.42 32.56
CA PRO A 37 6.82 -17.85 33.04
C PRO A 37 7.81 -16.68 33.19
N ARG A 38 8.55 -16.68 34.30
CA ARG A 38 9.58 -15.69 34.64
C ARG A 38 10.74 -15.74 33.63
N PHE A 39 10.93 -14.65 32.89
CA PHE A 39 12.18 -14.40 32.18
C PHE A 39 13.32 -14.15 33.17
N ARG A 40 14.35 -15.00 33.09
CA ARG A 40 15.55 -14.93 33.92
C ARG A 40 16.43 -13.77 33.45
N LYS A 41 16.51 -12.70 34.25
CA LYS A 41 17.50 -11.63 34.05
C LYS A 41 18.91 -12.18 34.23
N VAL A 42 19.73 -12.13 33.17
CA VAL A 42 21.17 -12.37 33.26
C VAL A 42 21.84 -11.07 33.70
N LYS A 43 22.56 -11.12 34.82
CA LYS A 43 23.41 -10.05 35.36
C LYS A 43 24.69 -9.97 34.53
N ALA A 44 25.14 -8.75 34.25
CA ALA A 44 26.49 -8.46 33.77
C ALA A 44 27.47 -8.30 34.94
N ALA A 45 28.69 -8.84 34.78
CA ALA A 45 30.00 -8.41 35.34
C ALA A 45 31.07 -9.50 35.01
N PRO A 46 32.39 -9.25 35.16
CA PRO A 46 33.24 -8.21 34.57
C PRO A 46 34.49 -8.81 33.85
N ALA A 47 35.44 -7.95 33.47
CA ALA A 47 36.65 -8.20 32.66
C ALA A 47 37.68 -9.20 33.21
N GLY A 48 38.47 -9.80 32.31
CA GLY A 48 39.69 -10.58 32.57
C GLY A 48 40.44 -10.93 31.26
N GLU A 49 41.77 -10.92 31.32
CA GLU A 49 42.77 -10.75 30.24
C GLU A 49 43.26 -12.04 29.54
N GLY A 50 44.08 -11.87 28.47
CA GLY A 50 44.97 -12.87 27.82
C GLY A 50 44.35 -13.56 26.59
N GLU A 51 44.97 -13.73 25.42
CA GLU A 51 46.38 -13.78 25.01
C GLU A 51 46.50 -13.67 23.47
N GLU A 52 47.66 -13.13 23.04
CA GLU A 52 48.46 -13.35 21.82
C GLU A 52 47.85 -13.40 20.40
N LEU A 53 48.27 -12.40 19.61
CA LEU A 53 48.24 -12.34 18.14
C LEU A 53 49.59 -12.82 17.58
N ALA A 54 49.56 -13.77 16.64
CA ALA A 54 50.71 -14.19 15.83
C ALA A 54 50.46 -13.99 14.31
N ASP A 55 51.29 -13.10 13.74
CA ASP A 55 51.93 -13.03 12.41
C ASP A 55 51.26 -13.45 11.06
N LEU A 56 51.04 -12.41 10.23
CA LEU A 56 51.52 -12.15 8.84
C LEU A 56 51.05 -13.06 7.64
N PRO A 57 51.15 -12.60 6.35
CA PRO A 57 51.62 -11.32 5.81
C PRO A 57 50.69 -10.61 4.78
N LEU A 58 50.90 -9.29 4.65
CA LEU A 58 50.35 -8.41 3.60
C LEU A 58 51.10 -8.55 2.28
N ARG A 59 50.37 -8.69 1.17
CA ARG A 59 50.89 -8.75 -0.19
C ARG A 59 50.85 -7.36 -0.82
N ALA A 60 52.03 -6.83 -1.16
CA ALA A 60 52.21 -5.59 -1.91
C ALA A 60 51.98 -5.79 -3.42
N SER A 61 51.60 -4.72 -4.12
CA SER A 61 51.73 -4.59 -5.58
C SER A 61 51.92 -3.12 -5.98
N PRO A 62 52.56 -2.86 -7.13
CA PRO A 62 53.67 -1.90 -7.22
C PRO A 62 53.32 -0.56 -7.90
N ALA A 63 54.20 0.42 -7.73
CA ALA A 63 54.20 1.73 -8.35
C ALA A 63 55.35 1.90 -9.37
N ASN A 64 55.04 2.47 -10.54
CA ASN A 64 55.84 3.31 -11.47
C ASN A 64 55.22 3.22 -12.87
N ALA A 65 55.01 4.25 -13.71
CA ALA A 65 55.38 5.68 -13.83
C ALA A 65 54.51 6.29 -15.00
N PRO A 66 54.70 7.52 -15.52
CA PRO A 66 55.21 8.79 -14.99
C PRO A 66 54.19 9.96 -15.08
N ALA A 67 54.57 11.10 -14.51
CA ALA A 67 53.80 12.35 -14.43
C ALA A 67 53.65 13.11 -15.77
N GLN A 68 52.48 13.72 -15.98
CA GLN A 68 52.27 14.81 -16.94
C GLN A 68 51.71 16.05 -16.22
N ARG A 69 52.28 17.22 -16.57
CA ARG A 69 51.94 18.56 -16.04
C ARG A 69 50.53 19.01 -16.47
N PRO A 70 49.86 19.90 -15.72
CA PRO A 70 48.58 20.46 -16.11
C PRO A 70 48.75 21.66 -17.08
N LEU A 71 47.85 21.76 -18.05
CA LEU A 71 47.57 22.99 -18.81
C LEU A 71 46.05 23.29 -18.76
N PRO A 72 45.64 24.56 -18.90
CA PRO A 72 44.40 25.10 -18.35
C PRO A 72 43.25 25.24 -19.36
N PHE A 73 42.06 25.53 -18.81
CA PHE A 73 40.89 26.17 -19.46
C PHE A 73 40.01 25.28 -20.37
N SER A 74 38.77 24.97 -19.98
CA SER A 74 37.54 25.76 -20.23
C SER A 74 36.31 24.87 -20.04
N ALA A 75 35.28 25.38 -19.37
CA ALA A 75 33.99 24.69 -19.24
C ALA A 75 33.29 24.54 -20.61
N PRO A 76 32.62 23.41 -20.91
CA PRO A 76 31.66 23.36 -22.00
C PRO A 76 30.26 23.72 -21.49
N GLU A 77 29.77 24.81 -22.04
CA GLU A 77 28.36 25.21 -22.11
C GLU A 77 27.60 24.16 -22.96
N PRO A 78 26.36 23.75 -22.59
CA PRO A 78 25.67 22.72 -23.36
C PRO A 78 25.07 23.31 -24.64
N GLU A 79 25.58 22.85 -25.80
CA GLU A 79 25.01 23.08 -27.11
C GLU A 79 23.65 22.38 -27.25
N LEU A 80 22.64 23.17 -27.60
CA LEU A 80 21.31 22.73 -28.02
C LEU A 80 21.41 22.04 -29.39
N LYS A 81 21.06 20.75 -29.45
CA LYS A 81 20.72 20.10 -30.71
C LYS A 81 19.24 20.31 -30.99
N GLU A 82 18.96 21.16 -31.97
CA GLU A 82 17.68 21.19 -32.67
C GLU A 82 17.63 19.96 -33.58
N GLU A 83 16.85 18.95 -33.17
CA GLU A 83 16.39 17.91 -34.09
C GLU A 83 15.00 18.34 -34.59
N GLU A 84 14.94 18.60 -35.89
CA GLU A 84 13.73 18.98 -36.62
C GLU A 84 12.65 17.89 -36.46
N GLU A 85 11.49 18.28 -35.93
CA GLU A 85 10.30 17.44 -35.87
C GLU A 85 9.74 17.23 -37.29
N GLU A 86 10.05 16.08 -37.87
CA GLU A 86 9.35 15.58 -39.05
C GLU A 86 7.90 15.23 -38.63
N SER A 87 6.93 15.89 -39.27
CA SER A 87 5.52 15.77 -38.98
C SER A 87 5.01 14.34 -39.19
N ALA A 88 4.87 13.58 -38.11
CA ALA A 88 4.15 12.32 -38.13
C ALA A 88 2.65 12.58 -37.88
N GLU A 89 1.84 12.39 -38.92
CA GLU A 89 0.38 12.33 -38.82
C GLU A 89 -0.07 11.39 -37.68
N PRO A 90 -1.18 11.69 -36.99
CA PRO A 90 -1.62 10.89 -35.86
C PRO A 90 -2.06 9.50 -36.37
N LYS A 91 -1.22 8.49 -36.11
CA LYS A 91 -1.58 7.10 -36.29
C LYS A 91 -2.73 6.78 -35.36
N GLU A 92 -3.92 6.73 -35.95
CA GLU A 92 -5.16 6.22 -35.41
C GLU A 92 -4.87 4.99 -34.53
N SER A 93 -4.99 5.17 -33.21
CA SER A 93 -4.69 4.13 -32.25
C SER A 93 -5.60 2.94 -32.52
N LYS A 94 -5.03 1.81 -32.97
CA LYS A 94 -5.75 0.57 -33.19
C LYS A 94 -6.53 0.23 -31.92
N ARG A 95 -7.86 0.35 -31.99
CA ARG A 95 -8.82 -0.09 -30.96
C ARG A 95 -8.43 -1.51 -30.54
N LYS A 96 -7.84 -1.66 -29.35
CA LYS A 96 -7.65 -2.98 -28.73
C LYS A 96 -9.06 -3.52 -28.50
N LYS A 97 -9.44 -4.56 -29.23
CA LYS A 97 -10.72 -5.25 -29.00
C LYS A 97 -10.80 -5.63 -27.52
N ALA A 98 -11.88 -5.24 -26.86
CA ALA A 98 -12.16 -5.64 -25.49
C ALA A 98 -12.01 -7.16 -25.33
N PRO A 99 -11.34 -7.65 -24.28
CA PRO A 99 -11.21 -9.08 -24.06
C PRO A 99 -12.59 -9.70 -23.86
N ALA A 100 -12.82 -10.83 -24.52
CA ALA A 100 -14.07 -11.59 -24.40
C ALA A 100 -14.25 -12.10 -22.95
N PRO A 101 -15.51 -12.27 -22.50
CA PRO A 101 -15.79 -12.84 -21.18
C PRO A 101 -15.10 -14.20 -21.00
N THR A 102 -14.44 -14.40 -19.86
CA THR A 102 -13.74 -15.65 -19.56
C THR A 102 -14.68 -16.59 -18.82
N VAL A 103 -14.99 -17.74 -19.42
CA VAL A 103 -15.82 -18.77 -18.79
C VAL A 103 -14.94 -19.66 -17.91
N ARG A 104 -15.33 -19.87 -16.65
CA ARG A 104 -14.68 -20.77 -15.70
C ARG A 104 -15.72 -21.65 -15.02
N GLY A 105 -15.78 -22.91 -15.43
CA GLY A 105 -16.87 -23.81 -15.02
C GLY A 105 -18.20 -23.26 -15.52
N ASN A 106 -19.16 -23.10 -14.61
CA ASN A 106 -20.50 -22.58 -14.91
C ASN A 106 -20.64 -21.07 -14.73
N TYR A 107 -19.56 -20.38 -14.35
CA TYR A 107 -19.57 -18.94 -14.11
C TYR A 107 -18.81 -18.19 -15.20
N VAL A 108 -19.37 -17.08 -15.65
CA VAL A 108 -18.75 -16.21 -16.66
C VAL A 108 -18.22 -14.97 -15.96
N LEU A 109 -16.89 -14.78 -16.01
CA LEU A 109 -16.28 -13.58 -15.43
C LEU A 109 -16.67 -12.35 -16.26
N PRO A 110 -17.03 -11.24 -15.59
CA PRO A 110 -17.34 -10.00 -16.28
C PRO A 110 -16.11 -9.48 -17.03
N PRO A 111 -16.23 -9.03 -18.30
CA PRO A 111 -15.12 -8.44 -19.01
C PRO A 111 -14.80 -7.05 -18.45
N ALA A 112 -13.51 -6.66 -18.50
CA ALA A 112 -13.07 -5.33 -18.05
C ALA A 112 -13.73 -4.17 -18.83
N SER A 113 -14.33 -4.45 -19.99
CA SER A 113 -15.05 -3.48 -20.80
C SER A 113 -16.34 -2.94 -20.18
N ILE A 114 -16.84 -3.53 -19.10
CA ILE A 114 -17.95 -2.96 -18.31
C ILE A 114 -17.50 -1.66 -17.61
N LEU A 115 -16.20 -1.49 -17.38
CA LEU A 115 -15.63 -0.29 -16.79
C LEU A 115 -15.40 0.81 -17.84
N ASP A 116 -15.41 2.05 -17.38
CA ASP A 116 -15.16 3.23 -18.22
C ASP A 116 -13.73 3.27 -18.76
N GLU A 117 -13.59 3.64 -20.04
CA GLU A 117 -12.28 3.87 -20.66
C GLU A 117 -11.64 5.15 -20.15
N ALA A 118 -10.30 5.11 -20.02
CA ALA A 118 -9.54 6.29 -19.67
C ALA A 118 -9.71 7.37 -20.74
N ARG A 119 -10.05 8.59 -20.31
CA ARG A 119 -10.02 9.75 -21.19
C ARG A 119 -8.56 10.13 -21.45
N SER A 120 -8.20 10.37 -22.71
CA SER A 120 -6.84 10.81 -23.06
C SER A 120 -6.50 12.09 -22.31
N SER A 121 -5.51 12.03 -21.41
CA SER A 121 -4.95 13.23 -20.80
C SER A 121 -4.19 14.02 -21.85
N GLY A 122 -4.44 15.33 -21.90
CA GLY A 122 -3.83 16.22 -22.87
C GLY A 122 -2.30 16.23 -22.78
N THR A 123 -1.65 16.62 -23.87
CA THR A 123 -0.21 16.76 -23.98
C THR A 123 0.38 17.56 -22.81
N LEU A 124 1.42 16.99 -22.19
CA LEU A 124 2.19 17.62 -21.11
C LEU A 124 2.83 18.92 -21.62
N ASP A 125 2.38 20.06 -21.10
CA ASP A 125 2.99 21.36 -21.35
C ASP A 125 4.32 21.49 -20.57
N LYS A 126 5.42 21.17 -21.25
CA LYS A 126 6.77 21.23 -20.69
C LYS A 126 7.13 22.65 -20.24
N ALA A 127 6.69 23.69 -20.96
CA ALA A 127 7.02 25.08 -20.63
C ALA A 127 6.45 25.46 -19.26
N ARG A 128 5.19 25.08 -18.99
CA ARG A 128 4.55 25.32 -17.70
C ARG A 128 5.21 24.59 -16.53
N LEU A 129 5.76 23.38 -16.76
CA LEU A 129 6.51 22.65 -15.73
C LEU A 129 7.82 23.36 -15.38
N PHE A 130 8.55 23.86 -16.38
CA PHE A 130 9.78 24.64 -16.16
C PHE A 130 9.51 25.98 -15.46
N GLU A 131 8.44 26.68 -15.81
CA GLU A 131 8.04 27.90 -15.10
C GLU A 131 7.74 27.62 -13.63
N LYS A 132 6.98 26.56 -13.33
CA LYS A 132 6.72 26.15 -11.94
C LYS A 132 8.00 25.81 -11.17
N ALA A 133 8.97 25.14 -11.81
CA ALA A 133 10.26 24.84 -11.19
C ALA A 133 11.03 26.13 -10.83
N LYS A 134 11.03 27.14 -11.71
CA LYS A 134 11.65 28.44 -11.43
C LYS A 134 10.96 29.15 -10.28
N THR A 135 9.62 29.16 -10.25
CA THR A 135 8.85 29.76 -9.15
C THR A 135 9.16 29.06 -7.83
N LEU A 136 9.26 27.72 -7.82
CA LEU A 136 9.60 26.95 -6.62
C LEU A 136 10.99 27.29 -6.09
N GLN A 137 12.00 27.43 -6.96
CA GLN A 137 13.34 27.87 -6.56
C GLN A 137 13.33 29.29 -5.98
N ALA A 138 12.68 30.23 -6.67
CA ALA A 138 12.60 31.62 -6.24
C ALA A 138 11.92 31.76 -4.87
N LYS A 139 10.77 31.09 -4.68
CA LYS A 139 10.04 31.09 -3.41
C LYS A 139 10.81 30.41 -2.29
N SER A 140 11.46 29.28 -2.55
CA SER A 140 12.32 28.63 -1.55
C SER A 140 13.45 29.57 -1.09
N GLY A 141 14.04 30.32 -2.02
CA GLY A 141 15.05 31.34 -1.75
C GLY A 141 14.54 32.49 -0.87
N GLU A 142 13.31 32.99 -1.09
CA GLU A 142 12.69 34.04 -0.27
C GLU A 142 12.60 33.66 1.22
N PHE A 143 12.36 32.38 1.52
CA PHE A 143 12.32 31.86 2.89
C PHE A 143 13.70 31.40 3.42
N GLY A 144 14.77 31.70 2.68
CA GLY A 144 16.15 31.41 3.04
C GLY A 144 16.53 29.93 2.93
N VAL A 145 15.89 29.19 2.03
CA VAL A 145 16.26 27.84 1.60
C VAL A 145 16.77 27.93 0.17
N MET A 146 18.08 28.12 0.02
CA MET A 146 18.73 28.16 -1.30
C MET A 146 18.95 26.74 -1.81
N GLY A 147 18.79 26.56 -3.13
CA GLY A 147 18.96 25.29 -3.80
C GLY A 147 18.41 25.30 -5.22
N ASN A 148 18.59 24.20 -5.92
CA ASN A 148 18.22 24.06 -7.33
C ASN A 148 17.32 22.83 -7.54
N VAL A 149 16.39 22.93 -8.48
CA VAL A 149 15.62 21.76 -8.97
C VAL A 149 16.49 21.05 -10.01
N VAL A 150 16.79 19.78 -9.76
CA VAL A 150 17.68 18.96 -10.60
C VAL A 150 16.87 18.20 -11.66
N GLU A 151 15.74 17.63 -11.26
CA GLU A 151 14.87 16.83 -12.13
C GLU A 151 13.39 17.15 -11.91
N ILE A 152 12.59 16.92 -12.94
CA ILE A 152 11.13 17.06 -12.93
C ILE A 152 10.51 15.75 -13.41
N HIS A 153 9.75 15.10 -12.54
CA HIS A 153 9.06 13.84 -12.80
C HIS A 153 7.55 14.10 -12.88
N PRO A 154 6.98 14.29 -14.08
CA PRO A 154 5.54 14.47 -14.25
C PRO A 154 4.80 13.14 -14.02
N GLY A 155 4.10 13.03 -12.90
CA GLY A 155 3.19 11.93 -12.61
C GLY A 155 1.74 12.23 -13.02
N PRO A 156 0.85 11.21 -12.96
CA PRO A 156 -0.55 11.35 -13.34
C PRO A 156 -1.28 12.30 -12.40
N VAL A 157 -1.11 12.08 -11.09
CA VAL A 157 -1.78 12.90 -10.07
C VAL A 157 -0.88 14.03 -9.60
N VAL A 158 0.43 13.82 -9.53
CA VAL A 158 1.34 14.82 -8.95
C VAL A 158 2.58 14.97 -9.80
N THR A 159 3.12 16.18 -9.89
CA THR A 159 4.46 16.40 -10.46
C THR A 159 5.48 16.49 -9.33
N THR A 160 6.47 15.62 -9.34
CA THR A 160 7.57 15.64 -8.37
C THR A 160 8.72 16.48 -8.91
N TYR A 161 9.11 17.51 -8.16
CA TYR A 161 10.29 18.34 -8.44
C TYR A 161 11.39 17.94 -7.47
N GLU A 162 12.50 17.44 -7.99
CA GLU A 162 13.64 17.04 -7.15
C GLU A 162 14.48 18.28 -6.80
N PHE A 163 14.30 18.79 -5.58
CA PHE A 163 14.99 19.96 -5.08
C PHE A 163 16.25 19.58 -4.29
N LYS A 164 17.41 20.04 -4.76
CA LYS A 164 18.69 19.89 -4.09
C LYS A 164 19.05 21.17 -3.34
N PRO A 165 18.98 21.18 -2.00
CA PRO A 165 19.36 22.35 -1.21
C PRO A 165 20.87 22.56 -1.21
N ASP A 166 21.28 23.81 -1.02
CA ASP A 166 22.69 24.16 -0.87
C ASP A 166 23.28 23.65 0.45
N ALA A 167 24.61 23.51 0.47
CA ALA A 167 25.33 23.06 1.65
C ALA A 167 25.05 23.97 2.86
N GLY A 168 24.67 23.36 3.99
CA GLY A 168 24.38 24.09 5.23
C GLY A 168 22.89 24.35 5.50
N VAL A 169 22.00 24.08 4.55
CA VAL A 169 20.55 24.11 4.80
C VAL A 169 20.14 22.91 5.66
N LYS A 170 19.51 23.17 6.81
CA LYS A 170 19.00 22.12 7.69
C LYS A 170 17.71 21.53 7.12
N TYR A 171 17.59 20.21 7.11
CA TYR A 171 16.39 19.48 6.69
C TYR A 171 15.10 19.97 7.40
N SER A 172 15.18 20.26 8.70
CA SER A 172 14.05 20.77 9.49
C SER A 172 13.49 22.10 8.95
N LYS A 173 14.34 22.93 8.34
CA LYS A 173 13.94 24.20 7.73
C LYS A 173 13.13 23.97 6.46
N ILE A 174 13.50 22.96 5.68
CA ILE A 174 12.80 22.57 4.44
C ILE A 174 11.41 22.02 4.77
N VAL A 175 11.32 21.13 5.77
CA VAL A 175 10.03 20.56 6.20
C VAL A 175 9.10 21.64 6.78
N GLY A 176 9.65 22.59 7.54
CA GLY A 176 8.86 23.70 8.09
C GLY A 176 8.34 24.69 7.06
N LEU A 177 8.99 24.78 5.89
CA LEU A 177 8.55 25.63 4.78
C LEU A 177 7.33 25.06 4.02
N ALA A 178 6.92 23.82 4.31
CA ALA A 178 6.00 23.10 3.43
C ALA A 178 4.62 23.78 3.32
N ASP A 179 4.13 24.40 4.39
CA ASP A 179 2.86 25.12 4.36
C ASP A 179 3.00 26.49 3.68
N ASP A 180 4.13 27.18 3.90
CA ASP A 180 4.41 28.50 3.33
C ASP A 180 4.63 28.44 1.81
N LEU A 181 5.33 27.39 1.34
CA LEU A 181 5.53 27.14 -0.09
C LEU A 181 4.23 26.67 -0.76
N ALA A 182 3.35 25.92 -0.08
CA ALA A 182 2.02 25.58 -0.59
C ALA A 182 1.21 26.86 -0.86
N LEU A 183 1.20 27.77 0.12
CA LEU A 183 0.53 29.07 0.01
C LEU A 183 1.11 29.91 -1.13
N ALA A 184 2.44 29.99 -1.22
CA ALA A 184 3.13 30.79 -2.24
C ALA A 184 2.98 30.23 -3.68
N LEU A 185 2.68 28.94 -3.81
CA LEU A 185 2.45 28.26 -5.09
C LEU A 185 0.96 28.13 -5.45
N GLU A 186 0.07 28.74 -4.67
CA GLU A 186 -1.40 28.63 -4.81
C GLU A 186 -1.87 27.17 -4.87
N ALA A 187 -1.18 26.29 -4.15
CA ALA A 187 -1.47 24.87 -4.12
C ALA A 187 -2.13 24.49 -2.78
N GLU A 188 -3.14 23.62 -2.83
CA GLU A 188 -3.84 23.12 -1.63
C GLU A 188 -2.88 22.34 -0.69
N SER A 189 -1.78 21.82 -1.25
CA SER A 189 -0.56 21.40 -0.53
C SER A 189 0.63 21.34 -1.51
N ILE A 190 1.88 21.27 -1.03
CA ILE A 190 3.09 21.05 -1.89
C ILE A 190 3.05 19.73 -2.68
N ARG A 191 2.06 18.87 -2.42
CA ARG A 191 1.67 17.81 -3.33
C ARG A 191 0.85 18.43 -4.47
N ILE A 192 1.53 18.93 -5.50
CA ILE A 192 0.88 19.65 -6.61
C ILE A 192 0.07 18.67 -7.45
N ASP A 193 -1.24 18.68 -7.25
CA ASP A 193 -2.24 17.91 -7.99
C ASP A 193 -2.33 18.38 -9.45
N ARG A 194 -1.96 17.50 -10.38
CA ARG A 194 -2.67 17.36 -11.65
C ARG A 194 -3.84 16.42 -11.37
N SER A 195 -5.07 16.91 -11.41
CA SER A 195 -6.24 16.05 -11.20
C SER A 195 -6.52 15.22 -12.46
N GLU A 196 -5.62 14.30 -12.81
CA GLU A 196 -5.90 13.26 -13.80
C GLU A 196 -6.63 12.11 -13.09
N THR A 197 -7.87 11.85 -13.50
CA THR A 197 -8.63 10.72 -12.97
C THR A 197 -7.98 9.42 -13.42
N ILE A 198 -7.54 8.61 -12.47
CA ILE A 198 -7.07 7.25 -12.75
C ILE A 198 -8.29 6.34 -12.86
N TYR A 199 -8.46 5.71 -14.03
CA TYR A 199 -9.59 4.82 -14.30
C TYR A 199 -9.28 3.40 -13.87
N LEU A 200 -10.22 2.74 -13.19
CA LEU A 200 -10.04 1.35 -12.76
C LEU A 200 -9.77 0.41 -13.95
N ARG A 201 -10.44 0.63 -15.09
CA ARG A 201 -10.24 -0.18 -16.30
C ARG A 201 -8.79 -0.24 -16.74
N GLU A 202 -8.09 0.89 -16.68
CA GLU A 202 -6.68 0.98 -17.06
C GLU A 202 -5.82 0.07 -16.19
N ILE A 203 -6.11 0.02 -14.88
CA ILE A 203 -5.40 -0.85 -13.94
C ILE A 203 -5.76 -2.31 -14.20
N MET A 204 -7.03 -2.63 -14.45
CA MET A 204 -7.49 -4.01 -14.71
C MET A 204 -6.97 -4.57 -16.05
N GLU A 205 -6.77 -3.72 -17.05
CA GLU A 205 -6.23 -4.11 -18.36
C GLU A 205 -4.70 -4.15 -18.40
N SER A 206 -4.03 -3.67 -17.35
CA SER A 206 -2.57 -3.68 -17.24
C SER A 206 -1.99 -5.10 -17.22
N GLU A 207 -0.77 -5.25 -17.72
CA GLU A 207 -0.07 -6.54 -17.73
C GLU A 207 0.21 -7.04 -16.30
N THR A 208 0.50 -6.13 -15.37
CA THR A 208 0.75 -6.44 -13.96
C THR A 208 -0.47 -7.06 -13.29
N PHE A 209 -1.67 -6.54 -13.57
CA PHE A 209 -2.92 -7.11 -13.06
C PHE A 209 -3.30 -8.42 -13.77
N ARG A 210 -3.25 -8.44 -15.11
CA ARG A 210 -3.67 -9.59 -15.92
C ARG A 210 -2.74 -10.80 -15.76
N GLY A 211 -1.44 -10.56 -15.58
CA GLY A 211 -0.44 -11.58 -15.33
C GLY A 211 -0.49 -12.19 -13.93
N SER A 212 -1.27 -11.62 -13.01
CA SER A 212 -1.34 -12.11 -11.63
C SER A 212 -2.13 -13.41 -11.49
N THR A 213 -1.54 -14.38 -10.79
CA THR A 213 -2.10 -15.73 -10.58
C THR A 213 -3.06 -15.80 -9.38
N SER A 214 -2.78 -15.07 -8.29
CA SER A 214 -3.53 -15.14 -7.02
C SER A 214 -4.94 -14.62 -7.16
N ARG A 215 -6.01 -15.31 -6.74
CA ARG A 215 -7.40 -14.83 -6.85
C ARG A 215 -7.76 -13.60 -6.00
N LEU A 216 -6.84 -13.12 -5.14
CA LEU A 216 -7.05 -11.96 -4.27
C LEU A 216 -6.17 -10.73 -4.61
N THR A 217 -5.68 -10.65 -5.84
CA THR A 217 -5.05 -9.45 -6.40
C THR A 217 -6.01 -8.26 -6.44
N LEU A 218 -5.53 -7.12 -5.95
CA LEU A 218 -6.21 -5.84 -5.84
C LEU A 218 -5.48 -4.79 -6.70
N GLY A 219 -6.21 -4.15 -7.61
CA GLY A 219 -5.69 -2.98 -8.33
C GLY A 219 -5.97 -1.71 -7.53
N LEU A 220 -4.93 -1.05 -7.06
CA LEU A 220 -5.08 0.09 -6.14
C LEU A 220 -4.99 1.45 -6.82
N GLY A 221 -4.20 1.57 -7.89
CA GLY A 221 -4.00 2.86 -8.55
C GLY A 221 -2.76 2.89 -9.42
N LYS A 222 -2.18 4.08 -9.52
CA LYS A 222 -0.85 4.32 -10.07
C LYS A 222 0.07 4.90 -9.00
N THR A 223 1.35 4.66 -9.13
CA THR A 223 2.39 5.30 -8.32
C THR A 223 2.53 6.78 -8.71
N VAL A 224 3.34 7.53 -7.95
CA VAL A 224 3.68 8.92 -8.29
C VAL A 224 4.37 9.03 -9.66
N SER A 225 5.03 7.97 -10.12
CA SER A 225 5.68 7.90 -11.44
C SER A 225 4.72 7.54 -12.57
N GLY A 226 3.48 7.15 -12.25
CA GLY A 226 2.48 6.72 -13.24
C GLY A 226 2.38 5.22 -13.48
N ASP A 227 3.27 4.43 -12.87
CA ASP A 227 3.23 2.97 -13.00
C ASP A 227 2.01 2.38 -12.29
N THR A 228 1.36 1.41 -12.90
CA THR A 228 0.23 0.70 -12.29
C THR A 228 0.65 -0.02 -11.01
N TYR A 229 -0.05 0.24 -9.91
CA TYR A 229 0.20 -0.38 -8.62
C TYR A 229 -0.87 -1.43 -8.31
N VAL A 230 -0.43 -2.67 -8.23
CA VAL A 230 -1.23 -3.87 -8.00
C VAL A 230 -0.60 -4.64 -6.85
N THR A 231 -1.43 -5.18 -5.96
CA THR A 231 -0.97 -5.95 -4.79
C THR A 231 -1.80 -7.21 -4.61
N ASP A 232 -1.33 -8.15 -3.80
CA ASP A 232 -2.03 -9.39 -3.48
C ASP A 232 -2.38 -9.45 -2.00
N LEU A 233 -3.68 -9.62 -1.69
CA LEU A 233 -4.15 -9.76 -0.32
C LEU A 233 -3.60 -11.01 0.38
N THR A 234 -3.18 -12.06 -0.35
CA THR A 234 -2.60 -13.24 0.30
C THR A 234 -1.24 -12.96 0.97
N ALA A 235 -0.44 -12.06 0.39
CA ALA A 235 0.86 -11.64 0.92
C ALA A 235 0.70 -10.68 2.12
N MET A 236 -0.42 -9.97 2.18
CA MET A 236 -0.84 -9.10 3.29
C MET A 236 -2.20 -9.56 3.81
N PRO A 237 -2.26 -10.67 4.59
CA PRO A 237 -3.48 -11.43 4.83
C PRO A 237 -4.62 -10.62 5.48
N HIS A 238 -4.28 -9.48 6.10
CA HIS A 238 -5.23 -8.50 6.61
C HIS A 238 -4.80 -7.08 6.21
N LEU A 239 -5.78 -6.27 5.83
CA LEU A 239 -5.59 -4.89 5.39
C LEU A 239 -6.44 -3.95 6.24
N LEU A 240 -5.84 -2.85 6.72
CA LEU A 240 -6.53 -1.76 7.39
C LEU A 240 -6.54 -0.53 6.47
N ILE A 241 -7.73 0.04 6.24
CA ILE A 241 -7.91 1.24 5.42
C ILE A 241 -8.43 2.36 6.33
N ALA A 242 -7.77 3.50 6.31
CA ALA A 242 -8.16 4.69 7.07
C ALA A 242 -8.13 5.93 6.17
N GLY A 243 -9.14 6.80 6.32
CA GLY A 243 -9.26 8.06 5.59
C GLY A 243 -10.45 8.85 6.12
N SER A 244 -10.37 10.18 6.10
CA SER A 244 -11.50 11.05 6.43
C SER A 244 -12.54 11.02 5.31
N THR A 245 -13.77 11.44 5.60
CA THR A 245 -14.82 11.57 4.58
C THR A 245 -14.34 12.43 3.42
N GLY A 246 -14.58 11.97 2.19
CA GLY A 246 -14.15 12.67 0.97
C GLY A 246 -12.74 12.33 0.46
N THR A 247 -11.94 11.58 1.23
CA THR A 247 -10.58 11.17 0.79
C THR A 247 -10.55 9.97 -0.16
N GLY A 248 -11.72 9.43 -0.52
CA GLY A 248 -11.83 8.31 -1.45
C GLY A 248 -11.76 6.91 -0.80
N LYS A 249 -11.89 6.77 0.53
CA LYS A 249 -11.93 5.46 1.21
C LYS A 249 -12.92 4.49 0.55
N SER A 250 -14.16 4.93 0.37
CA SER A 250 -15.23 4.10 -0.19
C SER A 250 -14.98 3.74 -1.66
N VAL A 251 -14.46 4.69 -2.45
CA VAL A 251 -14.06 4.44 -3.84
C VAL A 251 -12.96 3.39 -3.90
N GLY A 252 -11.92 3.53 -3.08
CA GLY A 252 -10.82 2.56 -3.00
C GLY A 252 -11.31 1.17 -2.59
N LEU A 253 -12.23 1.09 -1.63
CA LEU A 253 -12.84 -0.18 -1.21
C LEU A 253 -13.63 -0.83 -2.36
N ASN A 254 -14.45 -0.06 -3.08
CA ASN A 254 -15.17 -0.56 -4.26
C ASN A 254 -14.22 -1.04 -5.36
N CYS A 255 -13.09 -0.35 -5.58
CA CYS A 255 -12.04 -0.79 -6.51
C CYS A 255 -11.44 -2.14 -6.10
N MET A 256 -11.21 -2.36 -4.80
CA MET A 256 -10.71 -3.64 -4.28
C MET A 256 -11.72 -4.77 -4.48
N ILE A 257 -13.00 -4.54 -4.16
CA ILE A 257 -14.05 -5.55 -4.38
C ILE A 257 -14.19 -5.86 -5.87
N ALA A 258 -14.26 -4.83 -6.73
CA ALA A 258 -14.34 -5.01 -8.18
C ALA A 258 -13.14 -5.79 -8.75
N SER A 259 -11.92 -5.54 -8.23
CA SER A 259 -10.72 -6.30 -8.60
C SER A 259 -10.87 -7.81 -8.37
N ILE A 260 -11.52 -8.20 -7.27
CA ILE A 260 -11.80 -9.60 -6.96
C ILE A 260 -12.89 -10.14 -7.90
N LEU A 261 -14.01 -9.43 -8.05
CA LEU A 261 -15.15 -9.89 -8.85
C LEU A 261 -14.83 -10.06 -10.34
N LEU A 262 -13.93 -9.23 -10.89
CA LEU A 262 -13.48 -9.33 -12.28
C LEU A 262 -12.61 -10.57 -12.55
N ARG A 263 -12.15 -11.28 -11.51
CA ARG A 263 -11.09 -12.29 -11.66
C ARG A 263 -11.33 -13.61 -10.95
N ALA A 264 -12.19 -13.64 -9.95
CA ALA A 264 -12.52 -14.82 -9.16
C ALA A 264 -13.97 -15.22 -9.35
N THR A 265 -14.23 -16.52 -9.50
CA THR A 265 -15.60 -17.06 -9.46
C THR A 265 -16.07 -17.23 -8.00
N PRO A 266 -17.38 -17.42 -7.76
CA PRO A 266 -17.93 -17.71 -6.42
C PRO A 266 -17.39 -19.00 -5.77
N ASP A 267 -16.88 -19.93 -6.58
CA ASP A 267 -16.23 -21.17 -6.09
C ASP A 267 -14.77 -20.94 -5.69
N GLU A 268 -14.17 -19.84 -6.16
CA GLU A 268 -12.79 -19.46 -5.86
C GLU A 268 -12.71 -18.47 -4.69
N VAL A 269 -13.64 -17.51 -4.64
CA VAL A 269 -13.68 -16.48 -3.59
C VAL A 269 -15.12 -16.23 -3.15
N ARG A 270 -15.30 -16.16 -1.83
CA ARG A 270 -16.54 -15.79 -1.16
C ARG A 270 -16.35 -14.54 -0.34
N LEU A 271 -17.38 -13.70 -0.31
CA LEU A 271 -17.38 -12.40 0.35
C LEU A 271 -18.35 -12.41 1.53
N ILE A 272 -17.95 -11.72 2.59
CA ILE A 272 -18.81 -11.31 3.70
C ILE A 272 -18.67 -9.80 3.80
N LEU A 273 -19.77 -9.09 3.59
CA LEU A 273 -19.79 -7.64 3.60
C LEU A 273 -20.56 -7.15 4.83
N ILE A 274 -19.91 -6.31 5.64
CA ILE A 274 -20.47 -5.70 6.84
C ILE A 274 -20.50 -4.18 6.62
N ASP A 275 -21.71 -3.62 6.54
CA ASP A 275 -21.95 -2.19 6.35
C ASP A 275 -22.95 -1.70 7.42
N PRO A 276 -22.45 -1.26 8.59
CA PRO A 276 -23.32 -0.80 9.67
C PRO A 276 -24.06 0.50 9.34
N LYS A 277 -23.63 1.25 8.31
CA LYS A 277 -24.21 2.54 7.93
C LYS A 277 -25.17 2.46 6.75
N ARG A 278 -25.16 1.35 6.00
CA ARG A 278 -25.98 1.10 4.80
C ARG A 278 -25.74 2.11 3.69
N LEU A 279 -24.50 2.55 3.52
CA LEU A 279 -24.16 3.60 2.56
C LEU A 279 -23.37 3.07 1.37
N GLU A 280 -22.48 2.11 1.59
CA GLU A 280 -21.43 1.79 0.63
C GLU A 280 -21.61 0.42 0.00
N LEU A 281 -21.93 -0.61 0.82
CA LEU A 281 -21.87 -2.00 0.36
C LEU A 281 -23.22 -2.58 -0.08
N GLY A 282 -24.32 -1.85 0.11
CA GLY A 282 -25.66 -2.30 -0.29
C GLY A 282 -25.81 -2.55 -1.78
N VAL A 283 -24.96 -1.95 -2.63
CA VAL A 283 -24.93 -2.19 -4.07
C VAL A 283 -24.50 -3.63 -4.45
N TYR A 284 -23.85 -4.34 -3.53
CA TYR A 284 -23.38 -5.71 -3.75
C TYR A 284 -24.38 -6.77 -3.29
N GLU A 285 -25.60 -6.39 -2.89
CA GLU A 285 -26.63 -7.37 -2.56
C GLU A 285 -26.85 -8.34 -3.73
N ASP A 286 -27.19 -9.59 -3.42
CA ASP A 286 -27.51 -10.66 -4.38
C ASP A 286 -26.38 -11.12 -5.32
N ILE A 287 -25.15 -10.62 -5.20
CA ILE A 287 -24.03 -11.19 -5.96
C ILE A 287 -23.75 -12.64 -5.48
N PRO A 288 -23.41 -13.56 -6.40
CA PRO A 288 -23.26 -14.98 -6.06
C PRO A 288 -22.05 -15.27 -5.16
N HIS A 289 -21.11 -14.33 -5.06
CA HIS A 289 -19.95 -14.42 -4.18
C HIS A 289 -20.29 -14.24 -2.70
N LEU A 290 -21.46 -13.67 -2.35
CA LEU A 290 -21.83 -13.48 -0.95
C LEU A 290 -22.08 -14.83 -0.24
N LEU A 291 -21.60 -14.96 1.00
CA LEU A 291 -21.98 -16.06 1.90
C LEU A 291 -23.22 -15.75 2.71
N THR A 292 -23.45 -14.47 2.98
CA THR A 292 -24.58 -13.94 3.71
C THR A 292 -25.03 -12.65 3.04
N PRO A 293 -26.31 -12.25 3.19
CA PRO A 293 -26.75 -10.89 2.86
C PRO A 293 -25.84 -9.83 3.50
N VAL A 294 -25.83 -8.61 2.95
CA VAL A 294 -25.00 -7.53 3.50
C VAL A 294 -25.40 -7.27 4.94
N VAL A 295 -24.44 -7.41 5.85
CA VAL A 295 -24.69 -7.40 7.29
C VAL A 295 -24.70 -5.97 7.79
N THR A 296 -25.87 -5.50 8.22
CA THR A 296 -26.03 -4.13 8.71
C THR A 296 -26.09 -4.02 10.24
N ASP A 297 -26.47 -5.12 10.91
CA ASP A 297 -26.61 -5.14 12.37
C ASP A 297 -25.30 -5.58 13.04
N ALA A 298 -24.83 -4.82 14.03
CA ALA A 298 -23.56 -5.07 14.73
C ALA A 298 -23.55 -6.39 15.53
N LYS A 299 -24.70 -6.85 16.04
CA LYS A 299 -24.79 -8.15 16.72
C LYS A 299 -24.70 -9.30 15.72
N ILE A 300 -25.33 -9.16 14.55
CA ILE A 300 -25.19 -10.12 13.46
C ILE A 300 -23.74 -10.15 12.99
N ALA A 301 -23.10 -8.99 12.80
CA ALA A 301 -21.69 -8.91 12.44
C ALA A 301 -20.79 -9.65 13.45
N SER A 302 -21.06 -9.50 14.74
CA SER A 302 -20.34 -10.22 15.80
C SER A 302 -20.51 -11.75 15.67
N ASN A 303 -21.69 -12.24 15.32
CA ASN A 303 -21.93 -13.67 15.10
C ASN A 303 -21.23 -14.18 13.84
N VAL A 304 -21.20 -13.38 12.78
CA VAL A 304 -20.50 -13.70 11.53
C VAL A 304 -19.00 -13.82 11.76
N LEU A 305 -18.41 -12.91 12.56
CA LEU A 305 -16.99 -13.02 12.92
C LEU A 305 -16.71 -14.26 13.78
N LYS A 306 -17.60 -14.62 14.71
CA LYS A 306 -17.49 -15.88 15.47
C LYS A 306 -17.56 -17.10 14.55
N TRP A 307 -18.46 -17.09 13.56
CA TRP A 307 -18.54 -18.13 12.55
C TRP A 307 -17.25 -18.22 11.73
N ALA A 308 -16.66 -17.10 11.33
CA ALA A 308 -15.41 -17.06 10.58
C ALA A 308 -14.24 -17.69 11.36
N VAL A 309 -14.17 -17.48 12.68
CA VAL A 309 -13.20 -18.15 13.56
C VAL A 309 -13.44 -19.67 13.57
N GLY A 310 -14.69 -20.11 13.71
CA GLY A 310 -15.03 -21.54 13.67
C GLY A 310 -14.69 -22.20 12.33
N GLU A 311 -14.95 -21.51 11.21
CA GLU A 311 -14.59 -21.98 9.87
C GLU A 311 -13.07 -22.03 9.68
N MET A 312 -12.32 -21.05 10.22
CA MET A 312 -10.85 -21.10 10.25
C MET A 312 -10.34 -22.35 10.98
N GLU A 313 -10.85 -22.64 12.18
CA GLU A 313 -10.47 -23.84 12.95
C GLU A 313 -10.86 -25.14 12.24
N ARG A 314 -12.02 -25.19 11.60
CA ARG A 314 -12.45 -26.32 10.77
C ARG A 314 -11.47 -26.55 9.61
N ARG A 315 -11.08 -25.48 8.91
CA ARG A 315 -10.11 -25.56 7.80
C ARG A 315 -8.74 -25.99 8.29
N ILE A 316 -8.24 -25.46 9.41
CA ILE A 316 -6.95 -25.88 9.98
C ILE A 316 -6.94 -27.39 10.25
N ARG A 317 -8.00 -27.94 10.83
CA ARG A 317 -8.13 -29.39 11.07
C ARG A 317 -8.14 -30.19 9.77
N ARG A 318 -8.85 -29.71 8.74
CA ARG A 318 -8.92 -30.34 7.41
C ARG A 318 -7.58 -30.28 6.67
N LEU A 319 -6.86 -29.18 6.77
CA LEU A 319 -5.51 -29.07 6.19
C LEU A 319 -4.55 -30.05 6.90
N ALA A 320 -4.67 -30.18 8.22
CA ALA A 320 -3.85 -31.11 8.99
C ALA A 320 -4.14 -32.59 8.69
N SER A 321 -5.41 -32.97 8.44
CA SER A 321 -5.76 -34.35 8.07
C SER A 321 -5.16 -34.76 6.72
N GLU A 322 -5.09 -33.83 5.77
CA GLU A 322 -4.49 -34.05 4.46
C GLU A 322 -2.97 -33.76 4.42
N GLY A 323 -2.37 -33.39 5.55
CA GLY A 323 -0.92 -33.13 5.64
C GLY A 323 -0.42 -31.90 4.87
N VAL A 324 -1.31 -30.95 4.56
CA VAL A 324 -1.00 -29.73 3.80
C VAL A 324 -0.94 -28.50 4.71
N ARG A 325 -0.19 -27.47 4.29
CA ARG A 325 0.05 -26.26 5.14
C ARG A 325 -0.84 -25.07 4.79
N ASN A 326 -1.37 -25.02 3.58
CA ASN A 326 -2.16 -23.88 3.11
C ASN A 326 -3.27 -24.33 2.14
N ILE A 327 -4.19 -23.40 1.89
CA ILE A 327 -5.37 -23.63 1.04
C ILE A 327 -5.00 -23.95 -0.41
N GLU A 328 -3.90 -23.40 -0.94
CA GLU A 328 -3.47 -23.67 -2.31
C GLU A 328 -2.99 -25.11 -2.47
N GLN A 329 -2.17 -25.60 -1.54
CA GLN A 329 -1.72 -26.99 -1.50
C GLN A 329 -2.92 -27.94 -1.40
N PHE A 330 -3.87 -27.62 -0.52
CA PHE A 330 -5.11 -28.39 -0.39
C PHE A 330 -5.89 -28.42 -1.70
N ASN A 331 -6.13 -27.27 -2.32
CA ASN A 331 -6.90 -27.17 -3.56
C ASN A 331 -6.21 -27.89 -4.72
N ASN A 332 -4.88 -27.83 -4.79
CA ASN A 332 -4.11 -28.53 -5.81
C ASN A 332 -4.16 -30.04 -5.60
N LEU A 333 -4.08 -30.53 -4.35
CA LEU A 333 -4.25 -31.94 -4.01
C LEU A 333 -5.64 -32.44 -4.45
N VAL A 334 -6.70 -31.74 -4.04
CA VAL A 334 -8.08 -32.11 -4.38
C VAL A 334 -8.32 -32.12 -5.89
N ARG A 335 -7.75 -31.15 -6.63
CA ARG A 335 -7.86 -31.11 -8.11
C ARG A 335 -7.07 -32.22 -8.79
N ALA A 336 -5.91 -32.60 -8.26
CA ALA A 336 -5.09 -33.69 -8.80
C ALA A 336 -5.78 -35.06 -8.61
N GLU A 337 -6.52 -35.22 -7.52
CA GLU A 337 -7.24 -36.46 -7.18
C GLU A 337 -8.63 -36.56 -7.82
N GLY A 338 -9.02 -35.61 -8.69
CA GLY A 338 -10.26 -35.70 -9.46
C GLY A 338 -11.56 -35.47 -8.67
N GLY A 339 -11.48 -35.01 -7.42
CA GLY A 339 -12.64 -34.68 -6.58
C GLY A 339 -13.42 -35.88 -6.01
N ASP A 340 -13.00 -37.11 -6.29
CA ASP A 340 -13.79 -38.33 -6.01
C ASP A 340 -13.37 -39.06 -4.71
N ARG A 341 -12.62 -38.36 -3.85
CA ARG A 341 -12.16 -38.91 -2.56
C ARG A 341 -13.03 -38.37 -1.42
N THR A 342 -13.64 -39.30 -0.68
CA THR A 342 -14.32 -39.02 0.57
C THR A 342 -13.32 -39.00 1.74
N THR A 343 -13.41 -38.00 2.61
CA THR A 343 -12.71 -38.03 3.91
C THR A 343 -13.70 -38.31 5.01
N THR A 344 -13.31 -39.13 5.97
CA THR A 344 -14.02 -39.25 7.23
C THR A 344 -13.81 -37.99 8.06
N ASN A 345 -14.85 -37.20 8.24
CA ASN A 345 -14.85 -36.05 9.14
C ASN A 345 -14.66 -36.47 10.60
N GLY A 346 -14.39 -35.51 11.48
CA GLY A 346 -14.29 -35.73 12.94
C GLY A 346 -15.53 -36.34 13.60
N ASN A 347 -16.65 -36.44 12.87
CA ASN A 347 -17.90 -37.10 13.29
C ASN A 347 -18.09 -38.50 12.68
N GLY A 348 -17.15 -39.02 11.90
CA GLY A 348 -17.22 -40.35 11.28
C GLY A 348 -18.04 -40.44 9.99
N GLU A 349 -18.43 -39.30 9.40
CA GLU A 349 -19.17 -39.24 8.12
C GLU A 349 -18.22 -38.98 6.96
N ASP A 350 -18.47 -39.65 5.83
CA ASP A 350 -17.75 -39.44 4.57
C ASP A 350 -18.19 -38.11 3.91
N GLU A 351 -17.29 -37.12 3.91
CA GLU A 351 -17.50 -35.83 3.22
C GLU A 351 -16.68 -35.79 1.92
N GLU A 352 -17.32 -35.37 0.83
CA GLU A 352 -16.69 -35.17 -0.48
C GLU A 352 -15.61 -34.06 -0.40
N LEU A 353 -14.42 -34.35 -0.89
CA LEU A 353 -13.33 -33.37 -0.98
C LEU A 353 -13.57 -32.37 -2.11
N LYS A 354 -14.08 -31.20 -1.76
CA LYS A 354 -14.18 -30.05 -2.67
C LYS A 354 -13.08 -29.03 -2.40
N PRO A 355 -12.56 -28.35 -3.45
CA PRO A 355 -11.68 -27.20 -3.26
C PRO A 355 -12.32 -26.16 -2.36
N LEU A 356 -11.51 -25.58 -1.47
CA LEU A 356 -11.91 -24.50 -0.58
C LEU A 356 -11.78 -23.16 -1.31
N HIS A 357 -12.83 -22.35 -1.25
CA HIS A 357 -12.78 -20.95 -1.68
C HIS A 357 -12.03 -20.10 -0.66
N TYR A 358 -11.40 -19.01 -1.08
CA TYR A 358 -10.97 -17.96 -0.15
C TYR A 358 -12.20 -17.25 0.43
N ILE A 359 -12.12 -16.83 1.69
CA ILE A 359 -13.14 -15.99 2.32
C ILE A 359 -12.52 -14.61 2.55
N VAL A 360 -13.14 -13.56 2.03
CA VAL A 360 -12.77 -12.17 2.29
C VAL A 360 -13.88 -11.50 3.07
N ILE A 361 -13.53 -10.97 4.25
CA ILE A 361 -14.46 -10.22 5.11
C ILE A 361 -14.12 -8.75 4.97
N VAL A 362 -15.09 -7.96 4.52
CA VAL A 362 -14.95 -6.51 4.35
C VAL A 362 -15.88 -5.81 5.35
N ILE A 363 -15.32 -4.88 6.12
CA ILE A 363 -16.04 -4.11 7.14
C ILE A 363 -15.85 -2.62 6.79
N ASP A 364 -16.95 -1.91 6.53
CA ASP A 364 -16.91 -0.45 6.25
C ASP A 364 -16.92 0.43 7.51
#